data_AF-A0A9P0MUV0-F1
#
_entry.id   AF-A0A9P0MUV0-F1
#
_cell.length_a   1.000
_cell.length_b   1.000
_cell.length_c   1.000
_cell.angle_alpha   90.00
_cell.angle_beta   90.00
_cell.angle_gamma   90.00
#
_symmetry.space_group_name_H-M   'P 1'
#
loop_
_entity.id
_entity.type
_entity.pdbx_description
1 polymer ?
#
loop_
_entity_poly.entity_id
_entity_poly.type
_entity_poly.pdbx_seq_one_letter_code
_entity_poly.pdbx_strand_id
1 'polypeptide(L)'
;MSSIKLPLNLSNKDVLNMLIKISERDDPLLIVAEEKEIVLMIIHELKRGYVDSFFILDEWLKVEDITPPLHLLWALDVENLLKFTTYIYFNKEYCTALNEIVSSALQNDDDYHEEIKKILTYAFRVILNIRHCTYFQFFEENILSSTIAKVLEYFESNSELKWQYIQSLKILKSINSDSLNTFLLDHMSALLSGENSSYEFSFILNNHAKLWIYEKLSPDVKTFLSEMISGLDSKTVLNTLSNAVLIGNFNWKYLSSIISVFIQQHQNSELLKGMVDEFFKNSLEEKNKTLLFNTLIVARHCCAEKARYFNSYPTWFSSLSIKNVVAFTFFFECLTQIVPDEPPLYLKIHVNKVPTIPASCRKHFSEYIALCKTRLSDLNETTDYIGIFNDYYEKDEEGQEADVCRAISIFQENQEIPKPLLEASVFRKQYYEKVFLKRLLSVPESSDAKRAELINKLHSAGKISKTLYNRWVSLSK
;
A
#
# COMPACT_ATOMS: atom_id res chain seq x y z
N MET A 1 30.83 -20.77 29.75
CA MET A 1 31.76 -21.79 29.22
C MET A 1 32.12 -22.75 30.36
N SER A 2 31.28 -23.75 30.61
CA SER A 2 31.61 -24.91 31.44
C SER A 2 32.30 -25.95 30.57
N SER A 3 33.35 -26.57 31.11
CA SER A 3 34.13 -27.61 30.45
C SER A 3 33.33 -28.91 30.33
N ILE A 4 32.78 -29.17 29.14
CA ILE A 4 32.10 -30.43 28.83
C ILE A 4 33.16 -31.53 28.65
N LYS A 5 33.00 -32.65 29.36
CA LYS A 5 33.75 -33.89 29.11
C LYS A 5 33.15 -34.59 27.90
N LEU A 6 33.65 -34.25 26.72
CA LEU A 6 33.34 -34.95 25.46
C LEU A 6 33.84 -36.42 25.56
N PRO A 7 33.06 -37.43 25.12
CA PRO A 7 33.59 -38.77 24.91
C PRO A 7 34.73 -38.69 23.89
N LEU A 8 35.93 -39.09 24.30
CA LEU A 8 37.11 -39.09 23.43
C LEU A 8 37.01 -40.25 22.44
N ASN A 9 37.06 -39.94 21.14
CA ASN A 9 37.23 -40.86 20.00
C ASN A 9 35.94 -41.56 19.52
N LEU A 10 34.99 -40.78 19.01
CA LEU A 10 33.84 -41.31 18.28
C LEU A 10 34.30 -41.89 16.93
N SER A 11 33.71 -43.01 16.50
CA SER A 11 33.95 -43.58 15.17
C SER A 11 33.10 -42.88 14.10
N ASN A 12 33.41 -43.07 12.81
CA ASN A 12 32.57 -42.57 11.72
C ASN A 12 31.09 -42.99 11.88
N LYS A 13 30.86 -44.23 12.33
CA LYS A 13 29.52 -44.78 12.55
C LYS A 13 28.79 -44.08 13.70
N ASP A 14 29.52 -43.73 14.77
CA ASP A 14 28.92 -43.05 15.92
C ASP A 14 28.45 -41.64 15.53
N VAL A 15 29.30 -40.89 14.81
CA VAL A 15 28.96 -39.53 14.34
C VAL A 15 27.79 -39.57 13.33
N LEU A 16 27.79 -40.52 12.39
CA LEU A 16 26.68 -40.71 11.44
C LEU A 16 25.36 -41.03 12.16
N ASN A 17 25.38 -41.95 13.14
CA ASN A 17 24.19 -42.28 13.91
C ASN A 17 23.67 -41.08 14.73
N MET A 18 24.57 -40.23 15.24
CA MET A 18 24.18 -39.01 15.95
C MET A 18 23.51 -38.01 15.00
N LEU A 19 24.02 -37.84 13.77
CA LEU A 19 23.38 -37.02 12.73
C LEU A 19 21.98 -37.54 12.37
N ILE A 20 21.86 -38.85 12.11
CA ILE A 20 20.57 -39.49 11.78
C ILE A 20 19.57 -39.30 12.90
N LYS A 21 19.96 -39.60 14.15
CA LYS A 21 19.07 -39.48 15.32
C LYS A 21 18.54 -38.06 15.53
N ILE A 22 19.36 -37.04 15.29
CA ILE A 22 18.89 -35.64 15.35
C ILE A 22 17.93 -35.31 14.21
N SER A 23 18.04 -36.01 13.09
CA SER A 23 17.28 -35.75 11.85
C SER A 23 15.96 -36.54 11.73
N GLU A 24 15.78 -37.60 12.51
CA GLU A 24 14.55 -38.42 12.59
C GLU A 24 13.42 -37.76 13.40
N ARG A 25 13.48 -36.45 13.61
CA ARG A 25 12.55 -35.76 14.51
C ARG A 25 11.27 -35.35 13.81
N ASP A 26 10.19 -35.33 14.60
CA ASP A 26 8.90 -34.80 14.18
C ASP A 26 8.89 -33.26 14.07
N ASP A 27 9.78 -32.56 14.77
CA ASP A 27 9.88 -31.09 14.76
C ASP A 27 11.13 -30.61 14.00
N PRO A 28 10.97 -29.99 12.80
CA PRO A 28 12.08 -29.53 11.95
C PRO A 28 12.65 -28.15 12.35
N LEU A 29 12.08 -27.47 13.34
CA LEU A 29 12.38 -26.06 13.63
C LEU A 29 13.67 -25.89 14.44
N LEU A 30 13.72 -26.48 15.65
CA LEU A 30 14.69 -26.13 16.68
C LEU A 30 15.11 -27.33 17.53
N ILE A 31 16.42 -27.45 17.74
CA ILE A 31 17.00 -28.41 18.69
C ILE A 31 16.83 -27.89 20.13
N VAL A 32 16.47 -28.77 21.07
CA VAL A 32 16.39 -28.41 22.50
C VAL A 32 17.79 -28.23 23.08
N ALA A 33 17.89 -27.63 24.27
CA ALA A 33 19.17 -27.30 24.89
C ALA A 33 20.14 -28.52 25.00
N GLU A 34 19.61 -29.70 25.30
CA GLU A 34 20.39 -30.94 25.40
C GLU A 34 20.96 -31.37 24.04
N GLU A 35 20.25 -31.10 22.95
CA GLU A 35 20.68 -31.46 21.60
C GLU A 35 21.59 -30.41 20.98
N LYS A 36 21.53 -29.15 21.44
CA LYS A 36 22.56 -28.15 21.11
C LYS A 36 23.95 -28.67 21.50
N GLU A 37 24.07 -29.38 22.61
CA GLU A 37 25.33 -30.05 22.98
C GLU A 37 25.70 -31.13 21.98
N ILE A 38 24.76 -31.99 21.57
CA ILE A 38 25.00 -33.06 20.59
C ILE A 38 25.45 -32.48 19.24
N VAL A 39 24.85 -31.39 18.77
CA VAL A 39 25.27 -30.70 17.53
C VAL A 39 26.70 -30.16 17.66
N LEU A 40 27.05 -29.55 18.79
CA LEU A 40 28.42 -29.10 19.05
C LEU A 40 29.42 -30.27 19.07
N MET A 41 29.01 -31.43 19.60
CA MET A 41 29.83 -32.65 19.57
C MET A 41 30.08 -33.13 18.14
N ILE A 42 29.03 -33.21 17.32
CA ILE A 42 29.13 -33.60 15.91
C ILE A 42 30.07 -32.66 15.17
N ILE A 43 29.87 -31.34 15.30
CA ILE A 43 30.72 -30.32 14.67
C ILE A 43 32.17 -30.46 15.12
N HIS A 44 32.40 -30.66 16.42
CA HIS A 44 33.74 -30.83 16.97
C HIS A 44 34.46 -32.02 16.32
N GLU A 45 33.83 -33.20 16.29
CA GLU A 45 34.45 -34.40 15.73
C GLU A 45 34.68 -34.28 14.21
N LEU A 46 33.70 -33.76 13.46
CA LEU A 46 33.85 -33.51 12.02
C LEU A 46 35.03 -32.56 11.71
N LYS A 47 35.28 -31.57 12.56
CA LYS A 47 36.41 -30.63 12.40
C LYS A 47 37.75 -31.18 12.86
N ARG A 48 37.74 -32.08 13.84
CA ARG A 48 38.97 -32.61 14.48
C ARG A 48 39.80 -33.47 13.52
N GLY A 49 39.17 -34.01 12.48
CA GLY A 49 39.84 -34.78 11.41
C GLY A 49 40.17 -36.23 11.75
N TYR A 50 39.71 -36.74 12.90
CA TYR A 50 39.84 -38.16 13.27
C TYR A 50 38.81 -39.05 12.61
N VAL A 51 37.73 -38.45 12.11
CA VAL A 51 36.67 -39.09 11.34
C VAL A 51 36.66 -38.55 9.92
N ASP A 52 36.21 -39.36 8.97
CA ASP A 52 36.10 -38.93 7.57
C ASP A 52 34.81 -38.11 7.39
N SER A 53 34.93 -36.78 7.51
CA SER A 53 33.79 -35.86 7.43
C SER A 53 33.08 -35.91 6.08
N PHE A 54 33.81 -36.13 4.98
CA PHE A 54 33.21 -36.21 3.66
C PHE A 54 32.37 -37.47 3.54
N PHE A 55 32.92 -38.62 3.94
CA PHE A 55 32.19 -39.88 3.94
C PHE A 55 30.93 -39.81 4.83
N ILE A 56 31.05 -39.27 6.04
CA ILE A 56 29.92 -39.19 6.98
C ILE A 56 28.80 -38.32 6.41
N LEU A 57 29.13 -37.14 5.87
CA LEU A 57 28.12 -36.22 5.33
C LEU A 57 27.51 -36.75 4.03
N ASP A 58 28.30 -37.43 3.18
CA ASP A 58 27.81 -38.08 1.96
C ASP A 58 26.83 -39.22 2.28
N GLU A 59 27.14 -40.06 3.27
CA GLU A 59 26.23 -41.11 3.71
C GLU A 59 24.97 -40.53 4.37
N TRP A 60 25.11 -39.49 5.18
CA TRP A 60 23.96 -38.82 5.80
C TRP A 60 23.02 -38.18 4.78
N LEU A 61 23.56 -37.59 3.70
CA LEU A 61 22.76 -37.01 2.61
C LEU A 61 21.91 -38.03 1.84
N LYS A 62 22.28 -39.31 1.87
CA LYS A 62 21.58 -40.42 1.19
C LYS A 62 20.51 -41.06 2.06
N VAL A 63 20.40 -40.68 3.33
CA VAL A 63 19.37 -41.22 4.23
C VAL A 63 18.02 -40.65 3.81
N GLU A 64 17.09 -41.54 3.47
CA GLU A 64 15.72 -41.19 3.12
C GLU A 64 14.87 -40.97 4.39
N ASP A 65 13.74 -40.29 4.25
CA ASP A 65 12.73 -40.08 5.30
C ASP A 65 13.22 -39.34 6.56
N ILE A 66 14.27 -38.51 6.45
CA ILE A 66 14.73 -37.64 7.53
C ILE A 66 14.50 -36.16 7.20
N THR A 67 14.17 -35.36 8.21
CA THR A 67 14.01 -33.89 8.09
C THR A 67 14.85 -33.22 9.16
N PRO A 68 16.14 -32.94 8.89
CA PRO A 68 17.03 -32.40 9.88
C PRO A 68 16.58 -31.03 10.38
N PRO A 69 16.74 -30.74 11.67
CA PRO A 69 16.40 -29.43 12.21
C PRO A 69 17.15 -28.32 11.47
N LEU A 70 16.47 -27.22 11.19
CA LEU A 70 17.04 -26.05 10.51
C LEU A 70 18.32 -25.54 11.21
N HIS A 71 18.37 -25.67 12.54
CA HIS A 71 19.52 -25.33 13.38
C HIS A 71 20.77 -26.16 13.07
N LEU A 72 20.61 -27.47 12.82
CA LEU A 72 21.72 -28.35 12.47
C LEU A 72 22.32 -27.94 11.13
N LEU A 73 21.47 -27.73 10.12
CA LEU A 73 21.90 -27.30 8.79
C LEU A 73 22.63 -25.95 8.83
N TRP A 74 22.10 -25.00 9.60
CA TRP A 74 22.75 -23.71 9.80
C TRP A 74 24.12 -23.84 10.48
N ALA A 75 24.22 -24.63 11.55
CA ALA A 75 25.46 -24.82 12.28
C ALA A 75 26.55 -25.49 11.40
N LEU A 76 26.18 -26.48 10.60
CA LEU A 76 27.10 -27.12 9.65
C LEU A 76 27.60 -26.15 8.57
N ASP A 77 26.75 -25.23 8.08
CA ASP A 77 27.14 -24.25 7.05
C ASP A 77 28.05 -23.16 7.62
N VAL A 78 27.72 -22.61 8.80
CA VAL A 78 28.55 -21.61 9.50
C VAL A 78 29.96 -22.14 9.73
N GLU A 79 30.07 -23.44 10.07
CA GLU A 79 31.35 -24.10 10.33
C GLU A 79 32.04 -24.60 9.05
N ASN A 80 31.47 -24.33 7.87
CA ASN A 80 31.94 -24.73 6.54
C ASN A 80 32.10 -26.25 6.36
N LEU A 81 31.27 -27.04 7.05
CA LEU A 81 31.27 -28.50 6.93
C LEU A 81 30.33 -28.97 5.81
N LEU A 82 29.11 -28.43 5.76
CA LEU A 82 28.14 -28.70 4.69
C LEU A 82 27.36 -27.43 4.38
N LYS A 83 27.28 -27.04 3.11
CA LYS A 83 26.47 -25.87 2.72
C LYS A 83 24.99 -26.18 2.81
N PHE A 84 24.23 -25.23 3.37
CA PHE A 84 22.78 -25.31 3.48
C PHE A 84 22.12 -25.64 2.13
N THR A 85 22.61 -25.00 1.07
CA THR A 85 22.12 -25.20 -0.29
C THR A 85 22.50 -26.56 -0.88
N THR A 86 23.60 -27.16 -0.44
CA THR A 86 23.97 -28.53 -0.84
C THR A 86 22.98 -29.53 -0.26
N TYR A 87 22.60 -29.41 1.01
CA TYR A 87 21.62 -30.33 1.61
C TYR A 87 20.29 -30.31 0.86
N ILE A 88 19.71 -29.12 0.65
CA ILE A 88 18.41 -28.99 0.00
C ILE A 88 18.47 -29.36 -1.49
N TYR A 89 19.62 -29.16 -2.16
CA TYR A 89 19.79 -29.61 -3.54
C TYR A 89 19.59 -31.13 -3.69
N PHE A 90 20.09 -31.92 -2.74
CA PHE A 90 19.90 -33.37 -2.70
C PHE A 90 18.56 -33.78 -2.08
N ASN A 91 18.01 -32.98 -1.16
CA ASN A 91 16.78 -33.25 -0.43
C ASN A 91 15.72 -32.17 -0.72
N LYS A 92 15.22 -32.13 -1.96
CA LYS A 92 14.30 -31.06 -2.43
C LYS A 92 12.99 -31.00 -1.65
N GLU A 93 12.55 -32.12 -1.09
CA GLU A 93 11.34 -32.22 -0.26
C GLU A 93 11.43 -31.35 1.00
N TYR A 94 12.65 -31.04 1.45
CA TYR A 94 12.90 -30.13 2.56
C TYR A 94 12.39 -28.70 2.29
N CYS A 95 12.17 -28.30 1.03
CA CYS A 95 11.53 -27.02 0.71
C CYS A 95 10.15 -26.88 1.35
N THR A 96 9.38 -27.97 1.46
CA THR A 96 8.06 -27.96 2.10
C THR A 96 8.19 -27.62 3.58
N ALA A 97 9.07 -28.33 4.30
CA ALA A 97 9.36 -28.04 5.71
C ALA A 97 9.86 -26.60 5.88
N LEU A 98 10.79 -26.14 5.03
CA LEU A 98 11.30 -24.77 5.12
C LEU A 98 10.20 -23.71 4.91
N ASN A 99 9.27 -23.93 3.97
CA ASN A 99 8.15 -23.03 3.75
C ASN A 99 7.16 -22.99 4.92
N GLU A 100 6.96 -24.11 5.61
CA GLU A 100 6.19 -24.17 6.86
C GLU A 100 6.89 -23.40 7.97
N ILE A 101 8.21 -23.57 8.10
CA ILE A 101 9.03 -22.82 9.07
C ILE A 101 8.97 -21.32 8.80
N VAL A 102 9.11 -20.89 7.54
CA VAL A 102 8.96 -19.49 7.13
C VAL A 102 7.56 -18.99 7.47
N SER A 103 6.52 -19.75 7.16
CA SER A 103 5.13 -19.40 7.47
C SER A 103 4.91 -19.20 8.96
N SER A 104 5.46 -20.09 9.80
CA SER A 104 5.41 -19.97 11.27
C SER A 104 6.16 -18.73 11.77
N ALA A 105 7.36 -18.46 11.24
CA ALA A 105 8.14 -17.29 11.61
C ALA A 105 7.47 -15.96 11.24
N LEU A 106 6.66 -15.94 10.17
CA LEU A 106 5.89 -14.75 9.79
C LEU A 106 4.71 -14.47 10.75
N GLN A 107 4.21 -15.48 11.49
CA GLN A 107 3.04 -15.36 12.37
C GLN A 107 3.37 -15.22 13.86
N ASN A 108 4.58 -15.58 14.28
CA ASN A 108 4.93 -15.70 15.70
C ASN A 108 6.09 -14.77 16.08
N ASP A 109 6.10 -14.34 17.34
CA ASP A 109 7.05 -13.34 17.88
C ASP A 109 7.55 -13.68 19.28
N ASP A 110 7.61 -14.98 19.62
CA ASP A 110 8.20 -15.44 20.86
C ASP A 110 9.73 -15.60 20.76
N ASP A 111 10.40 -15.75 21.91
CA ASP A 111 11.86 -15.93 21.98
C ASP A 111 12.36 -17.12 21.14
N TYR A 112 11.52 -18.14 20.97
CA TYR A 112 11.82 -19.32 20.16
C TYR A 112 11.88 -18.95 18.67
N HIS A 113 10.93 -18.16 18.17
CA HIS A 113 10.92 -17.69 16.79
C HIS A 113 12.00 -16.64 16.50
N GLU A 114 12.50 -15.90 17.49
CA GLU A 114 13.63 -14.98 17.28
C GLU A 114 14.94 -15.68 16.86
N GLU A 115 15.22 -16.89 17.37
CA GLU A 115 16.37 -17.69 16.91
C GLU A 115 16.13 -18.19 15.46
N ILE A 116 14.91 -18.65 15.17
CA ILE A 116 14.52 -19.11 13.83
C ILE A 116 14.63 -17.99 12.80
N LYS A 117 14.12 -16.79 13.09
CA LYS A 117 14.19 -15.63 12.19
C LYS A 117 15.64 -15.28 11.82
N LYS A 118 16.59 -15.42 12.76
CA LYS A 118 18.04 -15.21 12.49
C LYS A 118 18.58 -16.24 11.51
N ILE A 119 18.20 -17.50 11.68
CA ILE A 119 18.65 -18.59 10.81
C ILE A 119 17.99 -18.49 9.43
N LEU A 120 16.70 -18.20 9.35
CA LEU A 120 16.02 -17.95 8.09
C LEU A 120 16.61 -16.74 7.36
N THR A 121 16.96 -15.67 8.08
CA THR A 121 17.68 -14.52 7.51
C THR A 121 19.02 -14.95 6.91
N TYR A 122 19.77 -15.84 7.58
CA TYR A 122 21.00 -16.44 7.03
C TYR A 122 20.72 -17.28 5.79
N ALA A 123 19.70 -18.15 5.83
CA ALA A 123 19.32 -19.04 4.73
C ALA A 123 18.91 -18.24 3.49
N PHE A 124 18.05 -17.23 3.65
CA PHE A 124 17.64 -16.32 2.58
C PHE A 124 18.84 -15.57 1.99
N ARG A 125 19.77 -15.09 2.81
CA ARG A 125 21.02 -14.51 2.31
C ARG A 125 21.78 -15.48 1.40
N VAL A 126 21.96 -16.73 1.83
CA VAL A 126 22.68 -17.74 1.04
C VAL A 126 21.95 -18.02 -0.27
N ILE A 127 20.63 -18.22 -0.22
CA ILE A 127 19.79 -18.47 -1.41
C ILE A 127 19.85 -17.29 -2.39
N LEU A 128 19.68 -16.07 -1.89
CA LEU A 128 19.72 -14.86 -2.71
C LEU A 128 21.07 -14.71 -3.43
N ASN A 129 22.18 -15.00 -2.76
CA ASN A 129 23.51 -14.89 -3.36
C ASN A 129 23.77 -15.92 -4.47
N ILE A 130 23.02 -17.02 -4.52
CA ILE A 130 23.16 -18.05 -5.56
C ILE A 130 22.02 -18.02 -6.59
N ARG A 131 21.07 -17.09 -6.49
CA ARG A 131 19.84 -17.09 -7.29
C ARG A 131 20.07 -17.11 -8.80
N HIS A 132 21.12 -16.44 -9.28
CA HIS A 132 21.42 -16.37 -10.72
C HIS A 132 22.08 -17.64 -11.26
N CYS A 133 22.34 -18.62 -10.40
CA CYS A 133 22.88 -19.91 -10.81
C CYS A 133 21.74 -20.81 -11.28
N THR A 134 21.77 -21.19 -12.56
CA THR A 134 20.72 -22.01 -13.20
C THR A 134 20.51 -23.36 -12.52
N TYR A 135 21.55 -23.95 -11.92
CA TYR A 135 21.45 -25.20 -11.15
C TYR A 135 20.59 -25.09 -9.88
N PHE A 136 20.38 -23.85 -9.41
CA PHE A 136 19.75 -23.52 -8.15
C PHE A 136 18.43 -22.74 -8.32
N GLN A 137 17.93 -22.64 -9.56
CA GLN A 137 16.66 -21.96 -9.89
C GLN A 137 15.47 -22.52 -9.09
N PHE A 138 15.50 -23.81 -8.73
CA PHE A 138 14.44 -24.40 -7.91
C PHE A 138 14.27 -23.69 -6.54
N PHE A 139 15.33 -23.10 -5.96
CA PHE A 139 15.22 -22.34 -4.72
C PHE A 139 14.41 -21.06 -4.89
N GLU A 140 14.56 -20.40 -6.03
CA GLU A 140 13.80 -19.21 -6.39
C GLU A 140 12.32 -19.54 -6.56
N GLU A 141 12.02 -20.63 -7.27
CA GLU A 141 10.66 -21.09 -7.54
C GLU A 141 9.94 -21.61 -6.28
N ASN A 142 10.65 -22.32 -5.40
CA ASN A 142 10.01 -23.03 -4.29
C ASN A 142 10.11 -22.34 -2.94
N ILE A 143 11.14 -21.51 -2.69
CA ILE A 143 11.31 -20.83 -1.39
C ILE A 143 11.02 -19.34 -1.52
N LEU A 144 11.73 -18.65 -2.41
CA LEU A 144 11.59 -17.19 -2.54
C LEU A 144 10.18 -16.82 -3.02
N SER A 145 9.70 -17.45 -4.09
CA SER A 145 8.34 -17.24 -4.61
C SER A 145 7.26 -17.67 -3.62
N SER A 146 7.45 -18.77 -2.88
CA SER A 146 6.52 -19.21 -1.83
C SER A 146 6.45 -18.20 -0.67
N THR A 147 7.59 -17.66 -0.26
CA THR A 147 7.66 -16.59 0.75
C THR A 147 6.89 -15.35 0.31
N ILE A 148 7.10 -14.91 -0.94
CA ILE A 148 6.37 -13.79 -1.53
C ILE A 148 4.86 -14.05 -1.50
N ALA A 149 4.42 -15.21 -1.97
CA ALA A 149 3.01 -15.60 -1.99
C ALA A 149 2.40 -15.59 -0.57
N LYS A 150 3.12 -16.11 0.43
CA LYS A 150 2.65 -16.14 1.81
C LYS A 150 2.47 -14.74 2.40
N VAL A 151 3.37 -13.81 2.11
CA VAL A 151 3.23 -12.41 2.54
C VAL A 151 2.01 -11.75 1.92
N LEU A 152 1.71 -12.03 0.64
CA LEU A 152 0.50 -11.56 0.00
C LEU A 152 -0.76 -12.11 0.67
N GLU A 153 -0.79 -13.40 1.02
CA GLU A 153 -1.90 -14.00 1.76
C GLU A 153 -2.15 -13.30 3.10
N TYR A 154 -1.09 -12.89 3.82
CA TYR A 154 -1.23 -12.14 5.07
C TYR A 154 -1.84 -10.75 4.86
N PHE A 155 -1.40 -10.04 3.82
CA PHE A 155 -1.95 -8.72 3.51
C PHE A 155 -3.39 -8.76 2.99
N GLU A 156 -3.82 -9.87 2.38
CA GLU A 156 -5.21 -10.06 1.99
C GLU A 156 -6.11 -10.51 3.15
N SER A 157 -5.59 -11.30 4.08
CA SER A 157 -6.32 -11.71 5.28
C SER A 157 -6.37 -10.64 6.38
N ASN A 158 -5.71 -9.49 6.19
CA ASN A 158 -5.50 -8.46 7.21
C ASN A 158 -4.86 -9.02 8.49
N SER A 159 -4.00 -10.02 8.34
CA SER A 159 -3.24 -10.61 9.43
C SER A 159 -2.01 -9.78 9.74
N GLU A 160 -1.54 -9.83 10.99
CA GLU A 160 -0.33 -9.13 11.41
C GLU A 160 0.93 -9.86 10.94
N LEU A 161 1.90 -9.10 10.42
CA LEU A 161 3.19 -9.63 9.97
C LEU A 161 4.24 -9.52 11.09
N LYS A 162 4.51 -10.61 11.80
CA LYS A 162 5.40 -10.64 12.98
C LYS A 162 6.89 -10.64 12.65
N TRP A 163 7.26 -10.85 11.40
CA TRP A 163 8.66 -10.83 10.97
C TRP A 163 8.87 -9.91 9.77
N GLN A 164 9.55 -8.79 10.03
CA GLN A 164 9.98 -7.82 9.02
C GLN A 164 11.29 -8.29 8.34
N TYR A 165 11.22 -9.40 7.61
CA TYR A 165 12.41 -10.04 7.03
C TYR A 165 13.15 -9.17 6.01
N ILE A 166 12.45 -8.30 5.25
CA ILE A 166 13.11 -7.38 4.31
C ILE A 166 14.08 -6.45 5.06
N GLN A 167 13.67 -5.90 6.20
CA GLN A 167 14.54 -5.07 7.04
C GLN A 167 15.76 -5.86 7.51
N SER A 168 15.55 -7.10 7.95
CA SER A 168 16.60 -8.02 8.41
C SER A 168 17.63 -8.29 7.30
N LEU A 169 17.15 -8.54 6.07
CA LEU A 169 18.00 -8.76 4.90
C LEU A 169 18.79 -7.52 4.50
N LYS A 170 18.18 -6.32 4.51
CA LYS A 170 18.86 -5.07 4.13
C LYS A 170 20.03 -4.71 5.04
N ILE A 171 20.01 -5.12 6.30
CA ILE A 171 21.11 -4.87 7.26
C ILE A 171 22.33 -5.78 6.95
N LEU A 172 22.14 -6.89 6.23
CA LEU A 172 23.21 -7.82 5.89
C LEU A 172 24.08 -7.30 4.74
N LYS A 173 25.27 -6.81 5.07
CA LYS A 173 26.28 -6.32 4.09
C LYS A 173 26.78 -7.37 3.08
N SER A 174 26.53 -8.66 3.34
CA SER A 174 27.04 -9.77 2.55
C SER A 174 26.10 -10.23 1.43
N ILE A 175 24.93 -9.61 1.26
CA ILE A 175 24.01 -9.91 0.15
C ILE A 175 24.47 -9.13 -1.08
N ASN A 176 24.51 -9.79 -2.24
CA ASN A 176 24.71 -9.12 -3.52
C ASN A 176 23.57 -8.11 -3.77
N SER A 177 23.91 -6.85 -4.03
CA SER A 177 22.94 -5.77 -4.19
C SER A 177 21.94 -6.02 -5.32
N ASP A 178 22.41 -6.57 -6.44
CA ASP A 178 21.55 -6.87 -7.60
C ASP A 178 20.57 -7.98 -7.24
N SER A 179 21.04 -9.01 -6.54
CA SER A 179 20.18 -10.11 -6.09
C SER A 179 19.12 -9.68 -5.09
N LEU A 180 19.46 -8.76 -4.16
CA LEU A 180 18.50 -8.16 -3.26
C LEU A 180 17.50 -7.28 -4.01
N ASN A 181 17.97 -6.40 -4.91
CA ASN A 181 17.12 -5.52 -5.69
C ASN A 181 16.11 -6.31 -6.53
N THR A 182 16.56 -7.35 -7.24
CA THR A 182 15.65 -8.22 -7.98
C THR A 182 14.62 -8.85 -7.05
N PHE A 183 15.00 -9.29 -5.85
CA PHE A 183 14.05 -9.90 -4.90
C PHE A 183 13.00 -8.90 -4.41
N LEU A 184 13.39 -7.65 -4.16
CA LEU A 184 12.45 -6.57 -3.83
C LEU A 184 11.51 -6.27 -5.00
N LEU A 185 12.02 -6.33 -6.25
CA LEU A 185 11.20 -6.18 -7.45
C LEU A 185 10.25 -7.34 -7.67
N ASP A 186 10.62 -8.56 -7.27
CA ASP A 186 9.75 -9.74 -7.33
C ASP A 186 8.56 -9.55 -6.39
N HIS A 187 8.77 -9.04 -5.17
CA HIS A 187 7.67 -8.67 -4.26
C HIS A 187 6.78 -7.58 -4.85
N MET A 188 7.39 -6.53 -5.38
CA MET A 188 6.65 -5.42 -5.98
C MET A 188 5.80 -5.90 -7.17
N SER A 189 6.37 -6.76 -8.01
CA SER A 189 5.68 -7.35 -9.15
C SER A 189 4.54 -8.27 -8.69
N ALA A 190 4.76 -9.09 -7.68
CA ALA A 190 3.72 -9.97 -7.14
C ALA A 190 2.57 -9.19 -6.49
N LEU A 191 2.87 -8.11 -5.75
CA LEU A 191 1.87 -7.17 -5.23
C LEU A 191 1.07 -6.53 -6.36
N LEU A 192 1.75 -6.08 -7.42
CA LEU A 192 1.11 -5.44 -8.56
C LEU A 192 0.32 -6.44 -9.41
N SER A 193 0.72 -7.70 -9.53
CA SER A 193 0.05 -8.68 -10.41
C SER A 193 -0.97 -9.58 -9.70
N GLY A 194 -1.13 -9.46 -8.38
CA GLY A 194 -2.00 -10.34 -7.59
C GLY A 194 -3.47 -10.34 -8.02
N GLU A 195 -4.06 -11.54 -8.13
CA GLU A 195 -5.41 -11.82 -8.66
C GLU A 195 -6.56 -11.14 -7.87
N ASN A 196 -6.32 -10.73 -6.63
CA ASN A 196 -7.37 -10.37 -5.66
C ASN A 196 -7.90 -8.93 -5.73
N SER A 197 -7.83 -8.27 -6.89
CA SER A 197 -8.43 -6.94 -7.03
C SER A 197 -9.02 -6.66 -8.40
N SER A 198 -9.86 -7.55 -8.93
CA SER A 198 -10.75 -7.19 -10.05
C SER A 198 -11.87 -6.26 -9.56
N TYR A 199 -11.51 -5.15 -8.91
CA TYR A 199 -12.46 -4.10 -8.60
C TYR A 199 -12.95 -3.51 -9.91
N GLU A 200 -14.25 -3.33 -10.03
CA GLU A 200 -14.81 -2.57 -11.14
C GLU A 200 -14.25 -1.14 -11.14
N PHE A 201 -14.10 -0.57 -12.33
CA PHE A 201 -13.58 0.78 -12.49
C PHE A 201 -14.37 1.81 -11.66
N SER A 202 -15.70 1.68 -11.61
CA SER A 202 -16.59 2.52 -10.79
C SER A 202 -16.24 2.46 -9.30
N PHE A 203 -15.93 1.28 -8.78
CA PHE A 203 -15.49 1.10 -7.40
C PHE A 203 -14.17 1.83 -7.14
N ILE A 204 -13.17 1.64 -8.02
CA ILE A 204 -11.87 2.31 -7.90
C ILE A 204 -12.04 3.83 -7.91
N LEU A 205 -12.78 4.36 -8.88
CA LEU A 205 -13.05 5.77 -9.07
C LEU A 205 -13.64 6.44 -7.82
N ASN A 206 -14.45 5.70 -7.06
CA ASN A 206 -15.13 6.20 -5.85
C ASN A 206 -14.35 6.00 -4.54
N ASN A 207 -13.36 5.10 -4.52
CA ASN A 207 -12.78 4.60 -3.26
C ASN A 207 -11.25 4.69 -3.16
N HIS A 208 -10.52 4.95 -4.24
CA HIS A 208 -9.04 4.97 -4.22
C HIS A 208 -8.48 5.88 -3.09
N ALA A 209 -8.99 7.10 -2.97
CA ALA A 209 -8.57 8.08 -1.96
C ALA A 209 -9.11 7.81 -0.56
N LYS A 210 -10.10 6.91 -0.41
CA LYS A 210 -10.72 6.56 0.87
C LYS A 210 -10.06 5.34 1.52
N LEU A 211 -9.53 4.43 0.70
CA LEU A 211 -9.05 3.13 1.14
C LEU A 211 -7.53 3.01 1.16
N TRP A 212 -6.83 3.60 0.17
CA TRP A 212 -5.41 3.28 -0.08
C TRP A 212 -4.48 4.47 -0.01
N ILE A 213 -4.92 5.53 0.67
CA ILE A 213 -4.02 6.61 1.07
C ILE A 213 -3.16 6.16 2.26
N TYR A 214 -1.99 6.77 2.44
CA TYR A 214 -1.00 6.43 3.44
C TYR A 214 -1.64 6.32 4.82
N GLU A 215 -2.45 7.30 5.23
CA GLU A 215 -3.13 7.31 6.54
C GLU A 215 -3.96 6.04 6.79
N LYS A 216 -4.53 5.45 5.75
CA LYS A 216 -5.45 4.30 5.82
C LYS A 216 -4.77 2.95 5.75
N LEU A 217 -3.49 2.88 5.34
CA LEU A 217 -2.75 1.62 5.30
C LEU A 217 -2.45 1.11 6.72
N SER A 218 -2.48 -0.21 6.89
CA SER A 218 -2.09 -0.84 8.15
C SER A 218 -0.60 -0.60 8.46
N PRO A 219 -0.19 -0.60 9.75
CA PRO A 219 1.21 -0.42 10.12
C PRO A 219 2.17 -1.41 9.44
N ASP A 220 1.76 -2.67 9.29
CA ASP A 220 2.59 -3.71 8.67
C ASP A 220 2.78 -3.49 7.18
N VAL A 221 1.72 -3.14 6.44
CA VAL A 221 1.81 -2.81 5.01
C VAL A 221 2.68 -1.56 4.82
N LYS A 222 2.52 -0.55 5.68
CA LYS A 222 3.37 0.66 5.64
C LYS A 222 4.83 0.29 5.81
N THR A 223 5.18 -0.45 6.86
CA THR A 223 6.56 -0.84 7.17
C THR A 223 7.14 -1.72 6.08
N PHE A 224 6.40 -2.72 5.61
CA PHE A 224 6.87 -3.61 4.56
C PHE A 224 7.15 -2.88 3.25
N LEU A 225 6.17 -2.09 2.75
CA LEU A 225 6.35 -1.30 1.54
C LEU A 225 7.47 -0.27 1.71
N SER A 226 7.58 0.32 2.90
CA SER A 226 8.64 1.26 3.25
C SER A 226 10.03 0.65 3.15
N GLU A 227 10.20 -0.56 3.67
CA GLU A 227 11.48 -1.27 3.62
C GLU A 227 11.82 -1.74 2.21
N MET A 228 10.83 -2.21 1.45
CA MET A 228 10.97 -2.60 0.05
C MET A 228 11.36 -1.42 -0.84
N ILE A 229 10.62 -0.31 -0.76
CA ILE A 229 10.83 0.88 -1.60
C ILE A 229 12.19 1.52 -1.31
N SER A 230 12.57 1.66 -0.03
CA SER A 230 13.86 2.24 0.35
C SER A 230 15.07 1.37 0.00
N GLY A 231 14.86 0.09 -0.33
CA GLY A 231 15.90 -0.79 -0.88
C GLY A 231 16.14 -0.59 -2.38
N LEU A 232 15.27 0.14 -3.08
CA LEU A 232 15.32 0.36 -4.52
C LEU A 232 15.59 1.84 -4.84
N ASP A 233 16.17 2.12 -6.02
CA ASP A 233 16.24 3.50 -6.49
C ASP A 233 14.88 3.97 -7.02
N SER A 234 14.62 5.27 -6.90
CA SER A 234 13.30 5.84 -7.25
C SER A 234 12.90 5.66 -8.71
N LYS A 235 13.86 5.56 -9.65
CA LYS A 235 13.53 5.38 -11.07
C LYS A 235 13.08 3.95 -11.32
N THR A 236 13.75 2.98 -10.73
CA THR A 236 13.36 1.57 -10.83
C THR A 236 11.94 1.35 -10.28
N VAL A 237 11.61 1.92 -9.12
CA VAL A 237 10.26 1.86 -8.56
C VAL A 237 9.22 2.42 -9.54
N LEU A 238 9.45 3.63 -10.07
CA LEU A 238 8.50 4.25 -11.00
C LEU A 238 8.39 3.52 -12.33
N ASN A 239 9.50 2.97 -12.85
CA ASN A 239 9.49 2.15 -14.06
C ASN A 239 8.64 0.88 -13.86
N THR A 240 8.76 0.22 -12.70
CA THR A 240 7.94 -0.95 -12.38
C THR A 240 6.46 -0.61 -12.29
N LEU A 241 6.10 0.49 -11.63
CA LEU A 241 4.71 0.98 -11.60
C LEU A 241 4.21 1.31 -13.02
N SER A 242 5.05 1.93 -13.83
CA SER A 242 4.71 2.33 -15.19
C SER A 242 4.47 1.14 -16.09
N ASN A 243 5.36 0.15 -16.05
CA ASN A 243 5.21 -1.08 -16.80
C ASN A 243 3.93 -1.81 -16.40
N ALA A 244 3.61 -1.89 -15.12
CA ALA A 244 2.36 -2.49 -14.66
C ALA A 244 1.13 -1.78 -15.23
N VAL A 245 1.10 -0.44 -15.19
CA VAL A 245 -0.02 0.36 -15.75
C VAL A 245 -0.13 0.21 -17.27
N LEU A 246 0.99 0.17 -17.99
CA LEU A 246 1.02 0.06 -19.44
C LEU A 246 0.64 -1.34 -19.95
N ILE A 247 1.05 -2.40 -19.24
CA ILE A 247 0.62 -3.79 -19.51
C ILE A 247 -0.89 -3.92 -19.27
N GLY A 248 -1.44 -3.16 -18.33
CA GLY A 248 -2.88 -3.09 -18.05
C GLY A 248 -3.41 -4.20 -17.15
N ASN A 249 -2.55 -5.09 -16.65
CA ASN A 249 -2.89 -6.10 -15.65
C ASN A 249 -2.19 -5.76 -14.33
N PHE A 250 -2.87 -5.02 -13.46
CA PHE A 250 -2.31 -4.63 -12.17
C PHE A 250 -3.38 -4.48 -11.08
N ASN A 251 -2.93 -4.56 -9.83
CA ASN A 251 -3.73 -4.50 -8.64
C ASN A 251 -3.80 -3.06 -8.13
N TRP A 252 -5.00 -2.46 -8.18
CA TRP A 252 -5.21 -1.06 -7.80
C TRP A 252 -4.92 -0.78 -6.33
N LYS A 253 -5.23 -1.72 -5.42
CA LYS A 253 -4.93 -1.59 -3.99
C LYS A 253 -3.44 -1.38 -3.79
N TYR A 254 -2.61 -2.22 -4.40
CA TYR A 254 -1.16 -2.13 -4.23
C TYR A 254 -0.51 -1.05 -5.09
N LEU A 255 -1.01 -0.76 -6.30
CA LEU A 255 -0.56 0.40 -7.08
C LEU A 255 -0.73 1.68 -6.25
N SER A 256 -1.92 1.93 -5.71
CA SER A 256 -2.21 3.10 -4.88
C SER A 256 -1.39 3.08 -3.59
N SER A 257 -1.31 1.95 -2.89
CA SER A 257 -0.56 1.84 -1.63
C SER A 257 0.93 2.12 -1.80
N ILE A 258 1.54 1.59 -2.88
CA ILE A 258 2.94 1.84 -3.20
C ILE A 258 3.16 3.32 -3.54
N ILE A 259 2.29 3.94 -4.35
CA ILE A 259 2.37 5.38 -4.64
C ILE A 259 2.28 6.20 -3.35
N SER A 260 1.36 5.86 -2.45
CA SER A 260 1.18 6.54 -1.16
C SER A 260 2.46 6.49 -0.32
N VAL A 261 3.05 5.29 -0.14
CA VAL A 261 4.31 5.14 0.63
C VAL A 261 5.48 5.83 -0.08
N PHE A 262 5.56 5.72 -1.41
CA PHE A 262 6.61 6.35 -2.21
C PHE A 262 6.63 7.88 -2.05
N ILE A 263 5.45 8.52 -2.03
CA ILE A 263 5.32 9.98 -1.81
C ILE A 263 5.87 10.38 -0.44
N GLN A 264 5.63 9.58 0.60
CA GLN A 264 6.07 9.91 1.97
C GLN A 264 7.58 9.71 2.17
N GLN A 265 8.19 8.72 1.50
CA GLN A 265 9.58 8.36 1.71
C GLN A 265 10.58 9.10 0.82
N HIS A 266 10.16 9.51 -0.39
CA HIS A 266 11.07 10.09 -1.36
C HIS A 266 10.74 11.54 -1.67
N GLN A 267 11.77 12.38 -1.68
CA GLN A 267 11.68 13.77 -2.13
C GLN A 267 11.53 13.89 -3.68
N ASN A 268 11.45 12.77 -4.39
CA ASN A 268 11.40 12.69 -5.86
C ASN A 268 9.97 12.77 -6.42
N SER A 269 9.08 13.54 -5.77
CA SER A 269 7.71 13.75 -6.26
C SER A 269 7.66 14.34 -7.69
N GLU A 270 8.77 14.93 -8.17
CA GLU A 270 8.92 15.41 -9.55
C GLU A 270 8.94 14.25 -10.56
N LEU A 271 9.63 13.15 -10.26
CA LEU A 271 9.65 11.98 -11.14
C LEU A 271 8.26 11.36 -11.27
N LEU A 272 7.52 11.31 -10.16
CA LEU A 272 6.13 10.87 -10.15
C LEU A 272 5.24 11.79 -11.01
N LYS A 273 5.47 13.10 -10.95
CA LYS A 273 4.77 14.06 -11.82
C LYS A 273 5.09 13.82 -13.30
N GLY A 274 6.37 13.59 -13.62
CA GLY A 274 6.80 13.24 -14.98
C GLY A 274 6.11 11.99 -15.52
N MET A 275 6.03 10.92 -14.72
CA MET A 275 5.32 9.68 -15.07
C MET A 275 3.85 9.93 -15.40
N VAL A 276 3.14 10.69 -14.55
CA VAL A 276 1.72 11.01 -14.78
C VAL A 276 1.51 11.88 -16.02
N ASP A 277 2.40 12.84 -16.26
CA ASP A 277 2.36 13.69 -17.45
C ASP A 277 2.62 12.90 -18.73
N GLU A 278 3.52 11.93 -18.68
CA GLU A 278 3.79 11.01 -19.78
C GLU A 278 2.58 10.11 -20.07
N PHE A 279 1.96 9.50 -19.05
CA PHE A 279 0.72 8.75 -19.27
C PHE A 279 -0.39 9.62 -19.85
N PHE A 280 -0.55 10.84 -19.33
CA PHE A 280 -1.56 11.77 -19.84
C PHE A 280 -1.31 12.08 -21.31
N LYS A 281 -0.08 12.47 -21.66
CA LYS A 281 0.31 12.77 -23.04
C LYS A 281 0.09 11.57 -23.96
N ASN A 282 0.63 10.40 -23.61
CA ASN A 282 0.54 9.19 -24.42
C ASN A 282 -0.93 8.76 -24.60
N SER A 283 -1.74 8.85 -23.54
CA SER A 283 -3.17 8.52 -23.62
C SER A 283 -3.93 9.39 -24.61
N LEU A 284 -3.58 10.67 -24.74
CA LEU A 284 -4.20 11.59 -25.69
C LEU A 284 -3.68 11.40 -27.11
N GLU A 285 -2.38 11.17 -27.27
CA GLU A 285 -1.74 10.96 -28.57
C GLU A 285 -2.22 9.65 -29.23
N GLU A 286 -2.32 8.58 -28.44
CA GLU A 286 -2.76 7.25 -28.90
C GLU A 286 -4.27 7.05 -28.84
N LYS A 287 -5.02 8.01 -28.26
CA LYS A 287 -6.45 7.87 -27.94
C LYS A 287 -6.74 6.62 -27.10
N ASN A 288 -5.85 6.32 -26.16
CA ASN A 288 -5.96 5.17 -25.27
C ASN A 288 -6.84 5.52 -24.05
N LYS A 289 -8.11 5.12 -24.11
CA LYS A 289 -9.11 5.39 -23.07
C LYS A 289 -8.72 4.80 -21.71
N THR A 290 -8.22 3.56 -21.69
CA THR A 290 -7.83 2.86 -20.46
C THR A 290 -6.68 3.58 -19.76
N LEU A 291 -5.64 3.97 -20.52
CA LEU A 291 -4.52 4.72 -19.95
C LEU A 291 -4.96 6.09 -19.44
N LEU A 292 -5.86 6.78 -20.14
CA LEU A 292 -6.39 8.06 -19.69
C LEU A 292 -7.14 7.94 -18.36
N PHE A 293 -7.98 6.91 -18.22
CA PHE A 293 -8.69 6.62 -16.98
C PHE A 293 -7.75 6.29 -15.82
N ASN A 294 -6.74 5.46 -16.07
CA ASN A 294 -5.71 5.14 -15.08
C ASN A 294 -4.96 6.41 -14.64
N THR A 295 -4.61 7.26 -15.61
CA THR A 295 -3.94 8.54 -15.37
C THR A 295 -4.76 9.46 -14.48
N LEU A 296 -6.08 9.58 -14.74
CA LEU A 296 -6.98 10.40 -13.93
C LEU A 296 -7.03 9.92 -12.48
N ILE A 297 -7.14 8.62 -12.25
CA ILE A 297 -7.15 8.04 -10.89
C ILE A 297 -5.82 8.28 -10.20
N VAL A 298 -4.69 8.00 -10.86
CA VAL A 298 -3.35 8.21 -10.28
C VAL A 298 -3.13 9.69 -9.94
N ALA A 299 -3.51 10.62 -10.82
CA ALA A 299 -3.40 12.05 -10.54
C ALA A 299 -4.26 12.48 -9.36
N ARG A 300 -5.51 12.01 -9.27
CA ARG A 300 -6.39 12.26 -8.11
C ARG A 300 -5.82 11.69 -6.83
N HIS A 301 -5.25 10.49 -6.88
CA HIS A 301 -4.61 9.83 -5.75
C HIS A 301 -3.42 10.64 -5.24
N CYS A 302 -2.55 11.10 -6.14
CA CYS A 302 -1.42 11.97 -5.80
C CYS A 302 -1.87 13.31 -5.18
N CYS A 303 -2.99 13.88 -5.65
CA CYS A 303 -3.58 15.08 -5.05
C CYS A 303 -4.13 14.80 -3.64
N ALA A 304 -4.79 13.66 -3.43
CA ALA A 304 -5.31 13.27 -2.12
C ALA A 304 -4.19 13.05 -1.09
N GLU A 305 -3.03 12.56 -1.53
CA GLU A 305 -1.79 12.42 -0.75
C GLU A 305 -1.04 13.75 -0.55
N LYS A 306 -1.49 14.85 -1.18
CA LYS A 306 -0.82 16.16 -1.15
C LYS A 306 0.64 16.08 -1.58
N ALA A 307 0.93 15.27 -2.60
CA ALA A 307 2.28 15.15 -3.12
C ALA A 307 2.80 16.52 -3.59
N ARG A 308 4.09 16.80 -3.42
CA ARG A 308 4.68 18.14 -3.59
C ARG A 308 4.35 18.87 -4.90
N TYR A 309 4.19 18.14 -6.01
CA TYR A 309 3.85 18.69 -7.34
C TYR A 309 2.39 18.43 -7.74
N PHE A 310 1.59 17.88 -6.83
CA PHE A 310 0.16 17.62 -6.95
C PHE A 310 -0.54 18.31 -5.78
N ASN A 311 -0.72 19.63 -5.90
CA ASN A 311 -1.33 20.44 -4.85
C ASN A 311 -2.75 19.93 -4.52
N SER A 312 -3.70 20.21 -5.42
CA SER A 312 -5.09 19.78 -5.30
C SER A 312 -5.60 19.38 -6.68
N TYR A 313 -6.60 18.50 -6.72
CA TYR A 313 -7.21 18.10 -7.98
C TYR A 313 -7.77 19.29 -8.79
N PRO A 314 -8.45 20.29 -8.21
CA PRO A 314 -8.84 21.52 -8.91
C PRO A 314 -7.70 22.23 -9.62
N THR A 315 -6.57 22.39 -8.93
CA THR A 315 -5.38 23.05 -9.48
C THR A 315 -4.77 22.23 -10.60
N TRP A 316 -4.63 20.92 -10.38
CA TRP A 316 -4.11 20.01 -11.40
C TRP A 316 -5.00 19.98 -12.64
N PHE A 317 -6.31 19.80 -12.49
CA PHE A 317 -7.27 19.69 -13.59
C PHE A 317 -7.32 20.99 -14.41
N SER A 318 -7.39 22.15 -13.77
CA SER A 318 -7.37 23.44 -14.48
C SER A 318 -6.03 23.77 -15.14
N SER A 319 -4.92 23.18 -14.68
CA SER A 319 -3.60 23.36 -15.28
C SER A 319 -3.38 22.59 -16.59
N LEU A 320 -4.27 21.64 -16.92
CA LEU A 320 -4.17 20.84 -18.14
C LEU A 320 -4.26 21.75 -19.38
N SER A 321 -3.28 21.64 -20.26
CA SER A 321 -3.18 22.44 -21.49
C SER A 321 -3.31 21.54 -22.73
N ILE A 322 -4.55 21.23 -23.11
CA ILE A 322 -4.85 20.41 -24.30
C ILE A 322 -5.18 21.32 -25.48
N LYS A 323 -4.16 21.67 -26.28
CA LYS A 323 -4.32 22.61 -27.41
C LYS A 323 -4.87 21.95 -28.68
N ASN A 324 -4.58 20.67 -28.88
CA ASN A 324 -5.03 19.93 -30.04
C ASN A 324 -6.53 19.61 -29.92
N VAL A 325 -7.31 19.99 -30.94
CA VAL A 325 -8.78 19.82 -30.98
C VAL A 325 -9.19 18.36 -30.86
N VAL A 326 -8.50 17.45 -31.55
CA VAL A 326 -8.81 16.01 -31.53
C VAL A 326 -8.54 15.42 -30.14
N ALA A 327 -7.40 15.77 -29.54
CA ALA A 327 -7.07 15.34 -28.17
C ALA A 327 -8.05 15.90 -27.14
N PHE A 328 -8.45 17.17 -27.27
CA PHE A 328 -9.42 17.81 -26.38
C PHE A 328 -10.78 17.12 -26.47
N THR A 329 -11.28 16.88 -27.69
CA THR A 329 -12.54 16.17 -27.90
C THR A 329 -12.48 14.77 -27.29
N PHE A 330 -11.44 13.99 -27.58
CA PHE A 330 -11.24 12.66 -27.01
C PHE A 330 -11.24 12.66 -25.47
N PHE A 331 -10.54 13.62 -24.86
CA PHE A 331 -10.49 13.77 -23.40
C PHE A 331 -11.89 13.96 -22.80
N PHE A 332 -12.68 14.89 -23.35
CA PHE A 332 -14.02 15.16 -22.85
C PHE A 332 -15.04 14.07 -23.20
N GLU A 333 -14.88 13.35 -24.31
CA GLU A 333 -15.64 12.12 -24.60
C GLU A 333 -15.38 11.04 -23.55
N CYS A 334 -14.13 10.90 -23.09
CA CYS A 334 -13.78 9.97 -22.02
C CYS A 334 -14.36 10.41 -20.67
N LEU A 335 -14.27 11.70 -20.32
CA LEU A 335 -14.91 12.22 -19.11
C LEU A 335 -16.43 12.06 -19.14
N THR A 336 -17.06 12.27 -20.29
CA THR A 336 -18.52 12.08 -20.48
C THR A 336 -18.94 10.66 -20.10
N GLN A 337 -18.13 9.66 -20.45
CA GLN A 337 -18.43 8.25 -20.19
C GLN A 337 -18.38 7.87 -18.71
N ILE A 338 -17.61 8.59 -17.87
CA ILE A 338 -17.48 8.28 -16.44
C ILE A 338 -18.45 9.08 -15.57
N VAL A 339 -19.15 10.09 -16.12
CA VAL A 339 -20.13 10.92 -15.37
C VAL A 339 -21.14 10.11 -14.55
N PRO A 340 -21.69 8.97 -15.03
CA PRO A 340 -22.63 8.16 -14.23
C PRO A 340 -22.04 7.72 -12.89
N ASP A 341 -20.75 7.38 -12.87
CA ASP A 341 -20.03 6.81 -11.73
C ASP A 341 -19.19 7.85 -10.97
N GLU A 342 -19.09 9.07 -11.50
CA GLU A 342 -18.23 10.13 -10.99
C GLU A 342 -18.72 10.68 -9.64
N PRO A 343 -17.85 10.76 -8.61
CA PRO A 343 -18.22 11.34 -7.32
C PRO A 343 -18.66 12.82 -7.45
N PRO A 344 -19.64 13.28 -6.63
CA PRO A 344 -20.16 14.66 -6.69
C PRO A 344 -19.09 15.75 -6.62
N LEU A 345 -18.08 15.57 -5.76
CA LEU A 345 -16.98 16.51 -5.60
C LEU A 345 -16.24 16.76 -6.93
N TYR A 346 -15.93 15.71 -7.68
CA TYR A 346 -15.20 15.86 -8.94
C TYR A 346 -16.07 16.49 -10.02
N LEU A 347 -17.37 16.17 -10.09
CA LEU A 347 -18.31 16.86 -10.96
C LEU A 347 -18.39 18.36 -10.65
N LYS A 348 -18.46 18.75 -9.37
CA LYS A 348 -18.40 20.15 -8.94
C LYS A 348 -17.10 20.81 -9.41
N ILE A 349 -15.96 20.14 -9.27
CA ILE A 349 -14.66 20.66 -9.73
C ILE A 349 -14.66 20.85 -11.25
N HIS A 350 -15.11 19.87 -12.02
CA HIS A 350 -15.15 19.95 -13.49
C HIS A 350 -16.03 21.10 -13.98
N VAL A 351 -17.14 21.38 -13.29
CA VAL A 351 -18.02 22.53 -13.59
C VAL A 351 -17.34 23.88 -13.32
N ASN A 352 -16.51 23.97 -12.28
CA ASN A 352 -15.99 25.25 -11.79
C ASN A 352 -14.52 25.55 -12.16
N LYS A 353 -13.73 24.54 -12.53
CA LYS A 353 -12.26 24.65 -12.69
C LYS A 353 -11.82 24.18 -14.07
N VAL A 354 -12.20 24.98 -15.05
CA VAL A 354 -12.12 24.61 -16.46
C VAL A 354 -10.69 24.75 -17.01
N PRO A 355 -10.14 23.73 -17.70
CA PRO A 355 -8.87 23.84 -18.42
C PRO A 355 -8.98 24.83 -19.60
N THR A 356 -7.86 25.21 -20.21
CA THR A 356 -7.90 26.11 -21.37
C THR A 356 -8.62 25.44 -22.56
N ILE A 357 -9.71 26.06 -23.05
CA ILE A 357 -10.55 25.50 -24.12
C ILE A 357 -10.13 26.03 -25.50
N PRO A 358 -9.80 25.15 -26.47
CA PRO A 358 -9.65 25.55 -27.87
C PRO A 358 -10.96 26.15 -28.43
N ALA A 359 -10.88 27.21 -29.22
CA ALA A 359 -12.05 27.98 -29.66
C ALA A 359 -13.14 27.12 -30.34
N SER A 360 -12.74 26.12 -31.13
CA SER A 360 -13.64 25.18 -31.82
C SER A 360 -14.32 24.15 -30.91
N CYS A 361 -13.85 23.97 -29.68
CA CYS A 361 -14.32 22.93 -28.76
C CYS A 361 -15.38 23.43 -27.76
N ARG A 362 -15.74 24.73 -27.79
CA ARG A 362 -16.67 25.34 -26.82
C ARG A 362 -18.03 24.63 -26.76
N LYS A 363 -18.55 24.17 -27.90
CA LYS A 363 -19.83 23.45 -27.96
C LYS A 363 -19.76 22.12 -27.20
N HIS A 364 -18.80 21.25 -27.57
CA HIS A 364 -18.57 19.95 -26.92
C HIS A 364 -18.35 20.11 -25.41
N PHE A 365 -17.55 21.10 -25.01
CA PHE A 365 -17.34 21.40 -23.60
C PHE A 365 -18.64 21.82 -22.89
N SER A 366 -19.47 22.66 -23.54
CA SER A 366 -20.74 23.10 -22.95
C SER A 366 -21.73 21.95 -22.75
N GLU A 367 -21.75 20.99 -23.68
CA GLU A 367 -22.56 19.77 -23.58
C GLU A 367 -22.11 18.89 -22.40
N TYR A 368 -20.80 18.69 -22.24
CA TYR A 368 -20.23 17.99 -21.08
C TYR A 368 -20.63 18.67 -19.76
N ILE A 369 -20.49 19.99 -19.67
CA ILE A 369 -20.86 20.75 -18.46
C ILE A 369 -22.36 20.66 -18.16
N ALA A 370 -23.20 20.69 -19.19
CA ALA A 370 -24.63 20.48 -19.02
C ALA A 370 -24.91 19.09 -18.42
N LEU A 371 -24.24 18.05 -18.92
CA LEU A 371 -24.37 16.69 -18.39
C LEU A 371 -23.93 16.59 -16.92
N CYS A 372 -22.79 17.18 -16.55
CA CYS A 372 -22.34 17.21 -15.15
C CYS A 372 -23.36 17.89 -14.23
N LYS A 373 -23.95 19.02 -14.67
CA LYS A 373 -24.98 19.74 -13.89
C LYS A 373 -26.26 18.92 -13.74
N THR A 374 -26.68 18.22 -14.80
CA THR A 374 -27.81 17.29 -14.75
C THR A 374 -27.53 16.18 -13.75
N ARG A 375 -26.36 15.55 -13.82
CA ARG A 375 -25.98 14.47 -12.88
C ARG A 375 -25.94 14.95 -11.43
N LEU A 376 -25.39 16.14 -11.17
CA LEU A 376 -25.41 16.74 -9.82
C LEU A 376 -26.86 16.97 -9.34
N SER A 377 -27.74 17.45 -10.22
CA SER A 377 -29.17 17.60 -9.90
C SER A 377 -29.83 16.26 -9.56
N ASP A 378 -29.54 15.20 -10.31
CA ASP A 378 -30.07 13.85 -10.07
C ASP A 378 -29.60 13.28 -8.71
N LEU A 379 -28.37 13.62 -8.30
CA LEU A 379 -27.81 13.29 -7.00
C LEU A 379 -28.30 14.22 -5.86
N ASN A 380 -29.15 15.20 -6.17
CA ASN A 380 -29.61 16.26 -5.26
C ASN A 380 -28.46 17.10 -4.66
N GLU A 381 -27.39 17.27 -5.43
CA GLU A 381 -26.18 18.04 -5.09
C GLU A 381 -26.21 19.44 -5.73
N THR A 382 -25.43 20.37 -5.17
CA THR A 382 -25.27 21.72 -5.75
C THR A 382 -24.15 21.75 -6.78
N THR A 383 -24.17 22.76 -7.67
CA THR A 383 -23.06 22.99 -8.62
C THR A 383 -21.90 23.78 -8.02
N ASP A 384 -22.11 24.41 -6.88
CA ASP A 384 -21.11 25.17 -6.16
C ASP A 384 -19.95 24.27 -5.67
N TYR A 385 -18.71 24.66 -5.98
CA TYR A 385 -17.50 24.01 -5.45
C TYR A 385 -16.86 24.80 -4.29
N ILE A 386 -17.06 26.12 -4.26
CA ILE A 386 -16.42 27.02 -3.29
C ILE A 386 -17.32 27.18 -2.05
N GLY A 387 -16.76 27.23 -0.85
CA GLY A 387 -17.53 27.53 0.37
C GLY A 387 -18.14 28.93 0.38
N ILE A 388 -18.95 29.25 1.38
CA ILE A 388 -19.54 30.59 1.57
C ILE A 388 -18.46 31.64 1.77
N PHE A 389 -17.34 31.27 2.41
CA PHE A 389 -16.25 32.18 2.74
C PHE A 389 -15.11 32.17 1.71
N ASN A 390 -15.39 31.71 0.49
CA ASN A 390 -14.43 31.62 -0.63
C ASN A 390 -13.26 30.63 -0.42
N ASP A 391 -13.41 29.70 0.53
CA ASP A 391 -12.44 28.64 0.76
C ASP A 391 -12.68 27.45 -0.18
N TYR A 392 -11.58 26.78 -0.55
CA TYR A 392 -11.61 25.52 -1.29
C TYR A 392 -11.43 24.37 -0.32
N TYR A 393 -12.29 23.37 -0.43
CA TYR A 393 -12.21 22.18 0.40
C TYR A 393 -12.02 20.94 -0.46
N GLU A 394 -11.22 20.01 0.07
CA GLU A 394 -10.89 18.74 -0.58
C GLU A 394 -11.92 17.64 -0.26
N LYS A 395 -12.76 17.87 0.76
CA LYS A 395 -13.86 17.00 1.16
C LYS A 395 -15.11 17.85 1.40
N ASP A 396 -16.25 17.41 0.85
CA ASP A 396 -17.52 18.14 0.97
C ASP A 396 -17.93 18.30 2.44
N GLU A 397 -17.80 17.27 3.27
CA GLU A 397 -18.17 17.31 4.70
C GLU A 397 -17.29 18.28 5.50
N GLU A 398 -15.98 18.29 5.22
CA GLU A 398 -15.02 19.18 5.87
C GLU A 398 -15.32 20.64 5.54
N GLY A 399 -15.60 20.93 4.26
CA GLY A 399 -15.96 22.27 3.84
C GLY A 399 -17.28 22.77 4.40
N GLN A 400 -18.27 21.89 4.47
CA GLN A 400 -19.56 22.18 5.10
C GLN A 400 -19.43 22.56 6.57
N GLU A 401 -18.63 21.80 7.33
CA GLU A 401 -18.41 22.09 8.75
C GLU A 401 -17.54 23.35 8.93
N ALA A 402 -16.52 23.54 8.11
CA ALA A 402 -15.65 24.71 8.18
C ALA A 402 -16.43 26.02 7.92
N ASP A 403 -17.35 26.04 6.96
CA ASP A 403 -18.24 27.19 6.72
C ASP A 403 -19.13 27.47 7.94
N VAL A 404 -19.69 26.44 8.58
CA VAL A 404 -20.49 26.60 9.80
C VAL A 404 -19.64 27.14 10.96
N CYS A 405 -18.49 26.54 11.22
CA CYS A 405 -17.57 26.98 12.27
C CYS A 405 -17.12 28.42 12.06
N ARG A 406 -16.75 28.80 10.83
CA ARG A 406 -16.33 30.16 10.49
C ARG A 406 -17.47 31.17 10.65
N ALA A 407 -18.69 30.81 10.25
CA ALA A 407 -19.86 31.65 10.46
C ALA A 407 -20.14 31.88 11.96
N ILE A 408 -20.02 30.83 12.78
CA ILE A 408 -20.17 30.92 14.24
C ILE A 408 -19.09 31.82 14.84
N SER A 409 -17.81 31.62 14.50
CA SER A 409 -16.71 32.42 15.03
C SER A 409 -16.89 33.92 14.73
N ILE A 410 -17.19 34.28 13.47
CA ILE A 410 -17.41 35.68 13.08
C ILE A 410 -18.63 36.27 13.79
N PHE A 411 -19.69 35.48 13.98
CA PHE A 411 -20.88 35.91 14.72
C PHE A 411 -20.58 36.12 16.20
N GLN A 412 -19.80 35.23 16.83
CA GLN A 412 -19.43 35.36 18.24
C GLN A 412 -18.58 36.61 18.49
N GLU A 413 -17.67 36.94 17.56
CA GLU A 413 -16.83 38.12 17.63
C GLU A 413 -17.61 39.43 17.43
N ASN A 414 -18.49 39.47 16.43
CA ASN A 414 -19.12 40.72 15.97
C ASN A 414 -20.59 40.89 16.41
N GLN A 415 -21.23 39.83 16.91
CA GLN A 415 -22.66 39.75 17.22
C GLN A 415 -23.59 40.08 16.04
N GLU A 416 -23.05 40.04 14.82
CA GLU A 416 -23.73 40.31 13.56
C GLU A 416 -23.63 39.11 12.61
N ILE A 417 -24.67 38.90 11.80
CA ILE A 417 -24.66 37.82 10.80
C ILE A 417 -23.57 38.14 9.76
N PRO A 418 -22.64 37.21 9.47
CA PRO A 418 -21.58 37.46 8.50
C PRO A 418 -22.13 37.89 7.13
N LYS A 419 -21.56 38.95 6.55
CA LYS A 419 -21.98 39.45 5.22
C LYS A 419 -21.93 38.37 4.12
N PRO A 420 -20.87 37.54 4.00
CA PRO A 420 -20.85 36.46 3.01
C PRO A 420 -22.01 35.47 3.17
N LEU A 421 -22.48 35.25 4.40
CA LEU A 421 -23.61 34.37 4.68
C LEU A 421 -24.94 34.98 4.23
N LEU A 422 -25.12 36.30 4.44
CA LEU A 422 -26.28 37.03 3.94
C LEU A 422 -26.31 37.05 2.41
N GLU A 423 -25.16 37.29 1.77
CA GLU A 423 -25.02 37.23 0.32
C GLU A 423 -25.32 35.83 -0.22
N ALA A 424 -24.78 34.78 0.39
CA ALA A 424 -25.06 33.40 0.00
C ALA A 424 -26.55 33.05 0.12
N SER A 425 -27.25 33.56 1.14
CA SER A 425 -28.70 33.34 1.31
C SER A 425 -29.55 33.90 0.16
N VAL A 426 -29.02 34.85 -0.61
CA VAL A 426 -29.71 35.50 -1.73
C VAL A 426 -29.17 35.00 -3.07
N PHE A 427 -27.85 35.06 -3.27
CA PHE A 427 -27.20 34.81 -4.56
C PHE A 427 -26.82 33.35 -4.78
N ARG A 428 -26.64 32.57 -3.70
CA ARG A 428 -26.23 31.16 -3.74
C ARG A 428 -27.23 30.29 -2.96
N LYS A 429 -28.53 30.57 -3.18
CA LYS A 429 -29.65 30.01 -2.41
C LYS A 429 -29.61 28.49 -2.30
N GLN A 430 -29.26 27.78 -3.39
CA GLN A 430 -29.16 26.32 -3.37
C GLN A 430 -28.09 25.81 -2.40
N TYR A 431 -26.89 26.42 -2.40
CA TYR A 431 -25.85 26.09 -1.43
C TYR A 431 -26.27 26.45 -0.01
N TYR A 432 -26.82 27.65 0.19
CA TYR A 432 -27.28 28.08 1.50
C TYR A 432 -28.32 27.11 2.10
N GLU A 433 -29.34 26.74 1.34
CA GLU A 433 -30.44 25.90 1.83
C GLU A 433 -30.07 24.41 1.91
N LYS A 434 -29.48 23.84 0.85
CA LYS A 434 -29.23 22.39 0.77
C LYS A 434 -27.97 21.95 1.52
N VAL A 435 -26.99 22.84 1.66
CA VAL A 435 -25.65 22.53 2.18
C VAL A 435 -25.45 23.18 3.54
N PHE A 436 -25.36 24.51 3.60
CA PHE A 436 -25.04 25.24 4.83
C PHE A 436 -26.12 25.06 5.90
N LEU A 437 -27.40 25.34 5.60
CA LEU A 437 -28.48 25.22 6.58
C LEU A 437 -28.68 23.77 7.05
N LYS A 438 -28.60 22.81 6.13
CA LYS A 438 -28.68 21.38 6.47
C LYS A 438 -27.59 21.00 7.48
N ARG A 439 -26.36 21.48 7.29
CA ARG A 439 -25.25 21.21 8.21
C ARG A 439 -25.39 21.97 9.52
N LEU A 440 -25.73 23.26 9.47
CA LEU A 440 -25.95 24.10 10.66
C LEU A 440 -27.02 23.50 11.58
N LEU A 441 -28.14 23.04 11.01
CA LEU A 441 -29.29 22.49 11.75
C LEU A 441 -29.16 21.00 12.09
N SER A 442 -28.02 20.37 11.79
CA SER A 442 -27.82 18.94 12.07
C SER A 442 -27.50 18.64 13.55
N VAL A 443 -27.14 19.66 14.33
CA VAL A 443 -26.73 19.53 15.73
C VAL A 443 -27.84 20.06 16.64
N PRO A 444 -28.29 19.31 17.67
CA PRO A 444 -29.31 19.76 18.62
C PRO A 444 -28.88 21.01 19.39
N GLU A 445 -29.87 21.80 19.83
CA GLU A 445 -29.69 23.03 20.62
C GLU A 445 -28.91 22.78 21.92
N SER A 446 -29.17 21.65 22.58
CA SER A 446 -28.52 21.27 23.83
C SER A 446 -27.03 20.94 23.68
N SER A 447 -26.55 20.71 22.45
CA SER A 447 -25.19 20.24 22.18
C SER A 447 -24.20 21.37 21.88
N ASP A 448 -24.66 22.49 21.32
CA ASP A 448 -23.80 23.61 20.92
C ASP A 448 -24.52 24.96 21.07
N ALA A 449 -24.31 25.62 22.20
CA ALA A 449 -24.94 26.90 22.53
C ALA A 449 -24.56 28.02 21.54
N LYS A 450 -23.30 28.04 21.07
CA LYS A 450 -22.82 29.09 20.14
C LYS A 450 -23.49 28.96 18.77
N ARG A 451 -23.66 27.72 18.31
CA ARG A 451 -24.40 27.39 17.09
C ARG A 451 -25.89 27.75 17.22
N ALA A 452 -26.50 27.45 18.37
CA ALA A 452 -27.90 27.77 18.65
C ALA A 452 -28.16 29.29 18.59
N GLU A 453 -27.27 30.12 19.15
CA GLU A 453 -27.38 31.59 19.07
C GLU A 453 -27.41 32.09 17.62
N LEU A 454 -26.52 31.59 16.76
CA LEU A 454 -26.51 31.93 15.34
C LEU A 454 -27.80 31.48 14.63
N ILE A 455 -28.30 30.27 14.91
CA ILE A 455 -29.55 29.75 14.36
C ILE A 455 -30.73 30.66 14.75
N ASN A 456 -30.83 31.05 16.03
CA ASN A 456 -31.86 31.94 16.53
C ASN A 456 -31.82 33.30 15.83
N LYS A 457 -30.61 33.87 15.66
CA LYS A 457 -30.43 35.13 14.94
C LYS A 457 -30.84 35.01 13.47
N LEU A 458 -30.42 33.96 12.77
CA LEU A 458 -30.79 33.71 11.37
C LEU A 458 -32.30 33.52 11.19
N HIS A 459 -32.97 32.84 12.11
CA HIS A 459 -34.44 32.73 12.11
C HIS A 459 -35.12 34.10 12.30
N SER A 460 -34.65 34.90 13.27
CA SER A 460 -35.19 36.25 13.50
C SER A 460 -35.01 37.18 12.29
N ALA A 461 -33.94 36.98 11.52
CA ALA A 461 -33.64 37.72 10.30
C ALA A 461 -34.38 37.17 9.05
N GLY A 462 -35.27 36.20 9.23
CA GLY A 462 -36.04 35.58 8.14
C GLY A 462 -35.20 34.73 7.18
N LYS A 463 -34.00 34.32 7.59
CA LYS A 463 -33.09 33.51 6.77
C LYS A 463 -33.27 32.01 6.97
N ILE A 464 -33.96 31.59 8.03
CA ILE A 464 -34.42 30.21 8.25
C ILE A 464 -35.93 30.21 8.26
N SER A 465 -36.56 29.30 7.50
CA SER A 465 -38.02 29.18 7.50
C SER A 465 -38.54 28.64 8.84
N LYS A 466 -39.74 29.07 9.24
CA LYS A 466 -40.37 28.62 10.50
C LYS A 466 -40.49 27.09 10.58
N THR A 467 -40.74 26.43 9.46
CA THR A 467 -40.83 24.97 9.36
C THR A 467 -39.50 24.29 9.70
N LEU A 468 -38.38 24.77 9.13
CA LEU A 468 -37.05 24.21 9.39
C LEU A 468 -36.60 24.47 10.84
N TYR A 469 -36.86 25.68 11.34
CA TYR A 469 -36.55 26.05 12.72
C TYR A 469 -37.30 25.18 13.73
N ASN A 470 -38.61 24.99 13.55
CA ASN A 470 -39.41 24.13 14.43
C ASN A 470 -38.93 22.68 14.43
N ARG A 471 -38.50 22.16 13.26
CA ARG A 471 -37.92 20.82 13.15
C ARG A 471 -36.62 20.71 13.94
N TRP A 472 -35.74 21.70 13.86
CA TRP A 472 -34.50 21.72 14.63
C TRP A 472 -34.74 21.78 16.14
N VAL A 473 -35.65 22.65 16.61
CA VAL A 473 -36.02 22.72 18.04
C VAL A 473 -36.55 21.37 18.54
N SER A 474 -37.30 20.64 17.72
CA SER A 474 -37.80 19.31 18.09
C SER A 474 -36.73 18.21 18.20
N LEU A 475 -35.53 18.41 17.65
CA LEU A 475 -34.40 17.47 17.84
C LEU A 475 -33.80 17.54 19.26
N SER A 476 -34.13 18.59 20.01
CA SER A 476 -33.57 18.88 21.34
C SER A 476 -34.54 18.53 22.47
N LYS A 477 -35.72 17.99 22.13
CA LYS A 477 -36.68 17.36 23.05
C LYS A 477 -36.51 15.86 22.99
#